data_AF-A0A7X6L5U2-F1
#
_entry.id   AF-A0A7X6L5U2-F1
#
_cell.length_a   1.000
_cell.length_b   1.000
_cell.length_c   1.000
_cell.angle_alpha   90.00
_cell.angle_beta   90.00
_cell.angle_gamma   90.00
#
_symmetry.space_group_name_H-M   'P 1'
#
loop_
_entity.id
_entity.type
_entity.pdbx_description
1 polymer ?
#
loop_
_entity_poly.entity_id
_entity_poly.type
_entity_poly.pdbx_seq_one_letter_code
_entity_poly.pdbx_strand_id
1 'polypeptide(L)'
;MTCGALAVCAAWAPFSTLDQVAGIAAVMLGLVGYTAYRFAVAFGLLGFGSSSTVRTARVTRVRQQHRLVSRSCLQIDGADGRRWLPVYFDPALPTLTETEAELTGRTVHVSGRRLYPSGRLRDAEPPGRLIDNPSRPDPDAPGHTAKAVRLRRRLLLDAQSAVAAPIAALLWIYLDGGGLTTFFAAFTVAFGGSIWLSAIGGSDPT
;
A
#
# COMPACT_ATOMS: atom_id res chain seq x y z
N MET A 1 0.07 -5.10 -9.74
CA MET A 1 -1.33 -5.06 -9.25
C MET A 1 -2.21 -4.11 -10.06
N THR A 2 -1.77 -2.88 -10.35
CA THR A 2 -2.56 -1.93 -11.17
C THR A 2 -2.99 -2.52 -12.53
N CYS A 3 -2.06 -3.08 -13.31
CA CYS A 3 -2.41 -3.70 -14.60
C CYS A 3 -3.46 -4.81 -14.47
N GLY A 4 -3.42 -5.59 -13.39
CA GLY A 4 -4.40 -6.65 -13.14
C GLY A 4 -5.80 -6.08 -12.85
N ALA A 5 -5.89 -5.05 -12.00
CA ALA A 5 -7.16 -4.38 -11.72
C ALA A 5 -7.74 -3.69 -12.97
N LEU A 6 -6.88 -3.06 -13.79
CA LEU A 6 -7.28 -2.46 -15.06
C LEU A 6 -7.75 -3.52 -16.07
N ALA A 7 -7.08 -4.67 -16.14
CA ALA A 7 -7.49 -5.77 -17.01
C ALA A 7 -8.87 -6.33 -16.63
N VAL A 8 -9.15 -6.46 -15.33
CA VAL A 8 -10.48 -6.87 -14.84
C VAL A 8 -11.55 -5.87 -15.26
N CYS A 9 -11.28 -4.57 -15.13
CA CYS A 9 -12.20 -3.51 -15.57
C CYS A 9 -12.44 -3.57 -17.09
N ALA A 10 -11.36 -3.68 -17.88
CA ALA A 10 -11.44 -3.71 -19.34
C ALA A 10 -12.17 -4.94 -19.89
N ALA A 11 -12.08 -6.09 -19.21
CA ALA A 11 -12.73 -7.33 -19.62
C ALA A 11 -14.27 -7.23 -19.65
N TRP A 12 -14.86 -6.33 -18.86
CA TRP A 12 -16.31 -6.15 -18.79
C TRP A 12 -16.87 -5.11 -19.75
N ALA A 13 -16.03 -4.20 -20.26
CA ALA A 13 -16.46 -3.11 -21.14
C ALA A 13 -17.29 -3.56 -22.37
N PRO A 14 -17.00 -4.69 -23.05
CA PRO A 14 -17.79 -5.14 -24.21
C PRO A 14 -19.23 -5.57 -23.88
N PHE A 15 -19.50 -5.90 -22.62
CA PHE A 15 -20.80 -6.42 -22.16
C PHE A 15 -21.63 -5.37 -21.41
N SER A 16 -21.13 -4.13 -21.35
CA SER A 16 -21.67 -3.07 -20.52
C SER A 16 -22.57 -2.11 -21.30
N THR A 17 -23.56 -1.55 -20.62
CA THR A 17 -24.30 -0.37 -21.09
C THR A 17 -23.40 0.88 -21.05
N LEU A 18 -23.83 1.98 -21.67
CA LEU A 18 -23.07 3.24 -21.63
C LEU A 18 -22.81 3.74 -20.19
N ASP A 19 -23.82 3.64 -19.31
CA ASP A 19 -23.69 4.04 -17.91
C ASP A 19 -22.69 3.16 -17.15
N GLN A 20 -22.71 1.85 -17.41
CA GLN A 20 -21.74 0.92 -16.83
C GLN A 20 -20.32 1.15 -17.35
N VAL A 21 -20.16 1.45 -18.65
CA VAL A 21 -18.85 1.83 -19.22
C VAL A 21 -18.33 3.11 -18.58
N ALA A 22 -19.19 4.11 -18.37
CA ALA A 22 -18.82 5.35 -17.68
C ALA A 22 -18.38 5.07 -16.23
N GLY A 23 -19.09 4.20 -15.51
CA GLY A 23 -18.71 3.75 -14.17
C GLY A 23 -17.35 3.03 -14.14
N ILE A 24 -17.13 2.09 -15.06
CA ILE A 24 -15.85 1.37 -15.21
C ILE A 24 -14.73 2.36 -15.54
N ALA A 25 -14.96 3.30 -16.45
CA ALA A 25 -13.98 4.32 -16.83
C ALA A 25 -13.61 5.23 -15.65
N ALA A 26 -14.58 5.62 -14.83
CA ALA A 26 -14.34 6.39 -13.61
C ALA A 26 -13.46 5.61 -12.61
N VAL A 27 -13.73 4.32 -12.41
CA VAL A 27 -12.89 3.44 -11.57
C VAL A 27 -11.47 3.34 -12.13
N MET A 28 -11.33 3.08 -13.44
CA MET A 28 -10.04 3.01 -14.12
C MET A 28 -9.23 4.30 -13.94
N LEU A 29 -9.88 5.47 -14.10
CA LEU A 29 -9.24 6.77 -13.91
C LEU A 29 -8.75 6.95 -12.47
N GLY A 30 -9.56 6.55 -11.47
CA GLY A 30 -9.16 6.55 -10.07
C GLY A 30 -7.97 5.63 -9.79
N LEU A 31 -7.97 4.42 -10.36
CA LEU A 31 -6.86 3.45 -10.25
C LEU A 31 -5.56 4.03 -10.81
N VAL A 32 -5.61 4.59 -12.02
CA VAL A 32 -4.44 5.20 -12.68
C VAL A 32 -3.96 6.43 -11.93
N GLY A 33 -4.87 7.36 -11.61
CA GLY A 33 -4.53 8.61 -10.92
C GLY A 33 -3.91 8.37 -9.55
N TYR A 34 -4.50 7.48 -8.75
CA TYR A 34 -3.93 7.13 -7.45
C TYR A 34 -2.62 6.37 -7.59
N THR A 35 -2.50 5.43 -8.53
CA THR A 35 -1.24 4.74 -8.79
C THR A 35 -0.12 5.72 -9.18
N ALA A 36 -0.40 6.67 -10.08
CA ALA A 36 0.54 7.68 -10.51
C ALA A 36 0.97 8.59 -9.34
N TYR A 37 0.01 9.06 -8.52
CA TYR A 37 0.32 9.81 -7.31
C TYR A 37 1.24 9.03 -6.36
N ARG A 38 0.94 7.75 -6.12
CA ARG A 38 1.70 6.89 -5.22
C ARG A 38 3.11 6.63 -5.71
N PHE A 39 3.29 6.44 -7.01
CA PHE A 39 4.63 6.35 -7.62
C PHE A 39 5.37 7.67 -7.58
N ALA A 40 4.69 8.80 -7.82
CA ALA A 40 5.31 10.11 -7.74
C ALA A 40 5.87 10.39 -6.33
N VAL A 41 5.16 10.00 -5.27
CA VAL A 41 5.66 10.06 -3.90
C VAL A 41 6.83 9.08 -3.68
N ALA A 42 6.69 7.82 -4.12
CA ALA A 42 7.72 6.80 -3.92
C ALA A 42 9.06 7.16 -4.59
N PHE A 43 9.00 7.67 -5.82
CA PHE A 43 10.17 8.08 -6.59
C PHE A 43 10.68 9.47 -6.24
N GLY A 44 10.04 10.17 -5.29
CA GLY A 44 10.47 11.49 -4.82
C GLY A 44 10.18 12.64 -5.78
N LEU A 45 9.31 12.42 -6.78
CA LEU A 45 8.77 13.49 -7.64
C LEU A 45 7.87 14.42 -6.82
N LEU A 46 7.14 13.87 -5.86
CA LEU A 46 6.38 14.61 -4.85
C LEU A 46 7.03 14.46 -3.47
N GLY A 47 7.07 15.55 -2.70
CA GLY A 47 7.55 15.52 -1.32
C GLY A 47 6.60 14.73 -0.41
N PHE A 48 7.17 13.95 0.50
CA PHE A 48 6.41 13.33 1.59
C PHE A 48 6.46 14.15 2.88
N GLY A 49 7.33 15.16 2.97
CA GLY A 49 7.48 16.05 4.12
C GLY A 49 7.77 17.50 3.73
N SER A 50 7.72 18.40 4.71
CA SER A 50 7.80 19.87 4.52
C SER A 50 9.23 20.40 4.33
N SER A 51 10.25 19.66 4.73
CA SER A 51 11.64 20.15 4.71
C SER A 51 12.44 19.53 3.56
N SER A 52 12.96 20.38 2.67
CA SER A 52 13.87 20.01 1.57
C SER A 52 15.32 19.85 2.01
N THR A 53 15.64 20.12 3.28
CA THR A 53 16.99 20.03 3.81
C THR A 53 17.35 18.58 4.10
N VAL A 54 18.54 18.16 3.66
CA VAL A 54 19.09 16.85 4.02
C VAL A 54 19.30 16.79 5.53
N ARG A 55 18.69 15.82 6.19
CA ARG A 55 18.82 15.60 7.64
C ARG A 55 19.14 14.15 7.91
N THR A 56 20.12 13.93 8.78
CA THR A 56 20.34 12.64 9.41
C THR A 56 19.41 12.51 10.61
N ALA A 57 18.66 11.42 10.68
CA ALA A 57 17.79 11.11 11.81
C ALA A 57 17.84 9.63 12.12
N ARG A 58 17.63 9.31 13.39
CA ARG A 58 17.56 7.94 13.88
C ARG A 58 16.21 7.35 13.49
N VAL A 59 16.23 6.19 12.83
CA VAL A 59 15.02 5.52 12.37
C VAL A 59 14.93 4.10 12.90
N THR A 60 13.70 3.71 13.21
CA THR A 60 13.34 2.36 13.63
C THR A 60 12.18 1.89 12.77
N ARG A 61 12.26 0.66 12.24
CA ARG A 61 11.11 0.05 11.58
C ARG A 61 10.07 -0.31 12.62
N VAL A 62 8.84 0.09 12.37
CA VAL A 62 7.67 -0.36 13.10
C VAL A 62 6.68 -0.95 12.11
N ARG A 63 6.25 -2.18 12.37
CA ARG A 63 5.18 -2.81 11.61
C ARG A 63 3.85 -2.41 12.22
N GLN A 64 3.03 -1.72 11.45
CA GLN A 64 1.67 -1.37 11.81
C GLN A 64 0.73 -2.52 11.38
N GLN A 65 -0.13 -2.98 12.29
CA GLN A 65 -1.25 -3.86 11.97
C GLN A 65 -2.56 -3.15 12.29
N HIS A 66 -3.37 -2.90 11.26
CA HIS A 66 -4.66 -2.25 11.40
C HIS A 66 -5.72 -3.00 10.58
N ARG A 67 -6.70 -3.60 11.28
CA ARG A 67 -7.72 -4.45 10.68
C ARG A 67 -7.06 -5.61 9.90
N LEU A 68 -7.39 -5.74 8.61
CA LEU A 68 -6.92 -6.79 7.71
C LEU A 68 -5.65 -6.41 6.94
N VAL A 69 -5.02 -5.29 7.29
CA VAL A 69 -3.85 -4.79 6.56
C VAL A 69 -2.70 -4.59 7.53
N SER A 70 -1.52 -5.05 7.11
CA SER A 70 -0.27 -4.70 7.77
C SER A 70 0.57 -3.81 6.85
N ARG A 71 1.32 -2.87 7.43
CA ARG A 71 2.17 -1.93 6.71
C ARG A 71 3.48 -1.72 7.46
N SER A 72 4.55 -1.50 6.73
CA SER A 72 5.81 -1.04 7.29
C SER A 72 5.79 0.47 7.45
N CYS A 73 6.21 0.96 8.61
CA CYS A 73 6.37 2.37 8.92
C CYS A 73 7.78 2.58 9.48
N LEU A 74 8.38 3.72 9.19
CA LEU A 74 9.58 4.18 9.88
C LEU A 74 9.16 5.16 10.96
N GLN A 75 9.49 4.84 12.20
CA GLN A 75 9.54 5.82 13.27
C GLN A 75 10.84 6.60 13.10
N ILE A 76 10.74 7.91 12.96
CA ILE A 76 11.85 8.84 12.81
C ILE A 76 11.91 9.64 14.11
N ASP A 77 12.98 9.43 14.87
CA ASP A 77 13.28 10.20 16.07
C ASP A 77 14.15 11.39 15.68
N GLY A 78 13.63 12.61 15.88
CA GLY A 78 14.33 13.85 15.60
C GLY A 78 14.08 14.92 16.65
N ALA A 79 14.74 16.08 16.51
CA ALA A 79 14.63 17.18 17.47
C ALA A 79 13.20 17.75 17.60
N ASP A 80 12.39 17.61 16.54
CA ASP A 80 11.01 18.11 16.49
C ASP A 80 9.99 17.09 17.05
N GLY A 81 10.47 16.01 17.65
CA GLY A 81 9.65 14.89 18.12
C GLY A 81 9.63 13.69 17.18
N ARG A 82 8.78 12.71 17.53
CA ARG A 82 8.61 11.47 16.78
C ARG A 82 7.72 11.68 15.57
N ARG A 83 8.19 11.25 14.39
CA ARG A 83 7.41 11.28 13.15
C ARG A 83 7.36 9.90 12.51
N TRP A 84 6.31 9.67 11.74
CA TRP A 84 5.97 8.36 11.19
C TRP A 84 5.90 8.44 9.67
N LEU A 85 6.72 7.65 8.99
CA LEU A 85 6.75 7.58 7.53
C LEU A 85 6.36 6.18 7.06
N PRO A 86 5.18 5.98 6.45
CA PRO A 86 4.84 4.70 5.85
C PRO A 86 5.76 4.43 4.65
N VAL A 87 6.26 3.21 4.53
CA VAL A 87 7.16 2.78 3.44
C VAL A 87 6.67 1.48 2.82
N TYR A 88 6.95 1.30 1.53
CA TYR A 88 6.73 0.01 0.88
C TYR A 88 7.64 -1.05 1.51
N PHE A 89 7.14 -2.28 1.56
CA PHE A 89 7.93 -3.40 2.03
C PHE A 89 9.21 -3.56 1.19
N ASP A 90 10.35 -3.57 1.87
CA ASP A 90 11.65 -3.97 1.35
C ASP A 90 12.13 -5.20 2.15
N PRO A 91 12.63 -6.26 1.49
CA PRO A 91 13.19 -7.45 2.11
C PRO A 91 14.22 -7.22 3.24
N ALA A 92 14.89 -6.07 3.26
CA ALA A 92 15.86 -5.67 4.28
C ALA A 92 15.23 -5.05 5.54
N LEU A 93 13.96 -4.64 5.47
CA LEU A 93 13.27 -4.02 6.60
C LEU A 93 13.19 -4.96 7.82
N PRO A 94 12.86 -6.26 7.71
CA PRO A 94 12.83 -7.16 8.87
C PRO A 94 14.15 -7.26 9.62
N THR A 95 15.28 -7.10 8.92
CA THR A 95 16.62 -7.13 9.53
C THR A 95 17.08 -5.77 10.07
N LEU A 96 16.29 -4.71 9.86
CA LEU A 96 16.68 -3.35 10.19
C LEU A 96 16.59 -3.09 11.70
N THR A 97 17.73 -2.97 12.36
CA THR A 97 17.79 -2.42 13.70
C THR A 97 17.71 -0.89 13.64
N GLU A 98 17.54 -0.26 14.80
CA GLU A 98 17.66 1.20 14.93
C GLU A 98 18.96 1.69 14.29
N THR A 99 18.86 2.64 13.35
CA THR A 99 19.99 3.06 12.49
C THR A 99 19.77 4.50 12.01
N GLU A 100 20.83 5.19 11.61
CA GLU A 100 20.73 6.51 11.01
C GLU A 100 20.25 6.45 9.54
N ALA A 101 19.35 7.37 9.20
CA ALA A 101 18.84 7.55 7.85
C ALA A 101 19.06 8.97 7.37
N GLU A 102 19.34 9.11 6.08
CA GLU A 102 19.39 10.38 5.37
C GLU A 102 18.02 10.67 4.75
N LEU A 103 17.40 11.77 5.17
CA LEU A 103 16.09 12.24 4.73
C LEU A 103 16.24 13.55 3.95
N THR A 104 15.65 13.64 2.76
CA THR A 104 15.69 14.85 1.91
C THR A 104 14.31 15.48 1.68
N GLY A 105 13.31 15.10 2.49
CA GLY A 105 11.89 15.45 2.31
C GLY A 105 11.18 14.74 1.15
N ARG A 106 11.96 14.14 0.24
CA ARG A 106 11.50 13.42 -0.97
C ARG A 106 12.02 11.98 -1.04
N THR A 107 13.20 11.71 -0.48
CA THR A 107 13.78 10.36 -0.44
C THR A 107 14.25 10.01 0.96
N VAL A 108 14.34 8.71 1.24
CA VAL A 108 14.94 8.16 2.45
C VAL A 108 15.99 7.14 2.07
N HIS A 109 17.19 7.29 2.61
CA HIS A 109 18.26 6.31 2.48
C HIS A 109 18.65 5.81 3.87
N VAL A 110 18.72 4.49 4.04
CA VAL A 110 19.19 3.84 5.26
C VAL A 110 20.33 2.91 4.89
N SER A 111 21.50 3.11 5.49
CA SER A 111 22.71 2.34 5.18
C SER A 111 23.01 2.27 3.67
N GLY A 112 22.86 3.40 2.96
CA GLY A 112 23.05 3.50 1.50
C GLY A 112 21.94 2.86 0.65
N ARG A 113 20.91 2.25 1.25
CA ARG A 113 19.76 1.70 0.53
C ARG A 113 18.60 2.66 0.53
N ARG A 114 18.03 2.89 -0.66
CA ARG A 114 16.84 3.72 -0.81
C ARG A 114 15.59 2.98 -0.37
N LEU A 115 14.87 3.53 0.60
CA LEU A 115 13.52 3.09 0.94
C LEU A 115 12.49 3.94 0.18
N TYR A 116 11.37 3.32 -0.17
CA TYR A 116 10.32 3.97 -0.96
C TYR A 116 9.15 4.36 -0.06
N PRO A 117 8.90 5.67 0.15
CA PRO A 117 7.74 6.13 0.90
C PRO A 117 6.45 5.68 0.25
N SER A 118 5.56 5.15 1.07
CA SER A 118 4.21 4.75 0.70
C SER A 118 3.19 5.72 1.31
N GLY A 119 3.51 7.01 1.37
CA GLY A 119 2.62 8.03 1.92
C GLY A 119 3.37 9.24 2.44
N ARG A 120 2.63 10.12 3.12
CA ARG A 120 3.16 11.35 3.74
C ARG A 120 3.75 11.04 5.11
N LEU A 121 4.72 11.86 5.50
CA LEU A 121 5.22 11.96 6.87
C LEU A 121 4.09 12.44 7.78
N ARG A 122 3.98 11.83 8.96
CA ARG A 122 2.92 12.10 9.94
C ARG A 122 3.52 12.42 11.29
N ASP A 123 2.93 13.40 11.97
CA ASP A 123 3.32 13.74 13.34
C ASP A 123 2.55 12.92 14.39
N ALA A 124 1.48 12.26 13.97
CA ALA A 124 0.68 11.37 14.81
C ALA A 124 1.01 9.89 14.55
N GLU A 125 0.98 9.11 15.62
CA GLU A 125 1.13 7.66 15.58
C GLU A 125 0.11 7.00 14.64
N PRO A 126 0.53 6.06 13.77
CA PRO A 126 -0.39 5.38 12.88
C PRO A 126 -1.37 4.51 13.68
N PRO A 127 -2.65 4.46 13.28
CA PRO A 127 -3.66 3.75 14.06
C PRO A 127 -3.46 2.23 14.01
N GLY A 128 -3.87 1.53 15.06
CA GLY A 128 -3.78 0.07 15.16
C GLY A 128 -2.67 -0.38 16.09
N ARG A 129 -2.34 -1.68 16.02
CA ARG A 129 -1.28 -2.25 16.85
C ARG A 129 0.07 -2.01 16.18
N LEU A 130 0.99 -1.41 16.93
CA LEU A 130 2.39 -1.30 16.52
C LEU A 130 3.15 -2.53 17.01
N ILE A 131 3.94 -3.10 16.10
CA ILE A 131 4.82 -4.23 16.35
C ILE A 131 6.21 -3.74 15.99
N ASP A 132 6.99 -3.41 17.01
CA ASP A 132 8.35 -2.92 16.83
C ASP A 132 9.26 -4.02 16.29
N ASN A 133 10.28 -3.62 15.53
CA ASN A 133 11.31 -4.56 15.09
C ASN A 133 12.13 -5.04 16.28
N PRO A 134 12.73 -6.25 16.19
CA PRO A 134 13.58 -6.76 17.26
C PRO A 134 14.80 -5.85 17.46
N SER A 135 15.21 -5.70 18.73
CA SER A 135 16.43 -4.96 19.11
C SER A 135 17.73 -5.61 18.62
N ARG A 136 17.62 -6.83 18.09
CA ARG A 136 18.70 -7.60 17.47
C ARG A 136 18.25 -8.10 16.10
N PRO A 137 19.13 -8.19 15.10
CA PRO A 137 18.79 -8.82 13.83
C PRO A 137 18.23 -10.24 14.05
N ASP A 138 17.04 -10.51 13.49
CA ASP A 138 16.40 -11.82 13.55
C ASP A 138 17.21 -12.83 12.68
N PRO A 139 17.77 -13.90 13.27
CA PRO A 139 18.55 -14.90 12.52
C PRO A 139 17.71 -15.64 11.48
N ASP A 140 16.38 -15.73 11.67
CA ASP A 140 15.44 -16.38 10.75
C ASP A 140 14.83 -15.42 9.72
N ALA A 141 15.18 -14.13 9.78
CA ALA A 141 14.69 -13.10 8.87
C ALA A 141 14.89 -13.47 7.38
N PRO A 142 16.01 -14.08 6.94
CA PRO A 142 16.17 -14.50 5.54
C PRO A 142 15.07 -15.49 5.10
N GLY A 143 14.72 -16.45 5.96
CA GLY A 143 13.68 -17.45 5.69
C GLY A 143 12.28 -16.84 5.68
N HIS A 144 11.98 -15.93 6.62
CA HIS A 144 10.71 -15.20 6.66
C HIS A 144 10.53 -14.29 5.46
N THR A 145 11.58 -13.55 5.09
CA THR A 145 11.60 -12.68 3.91
C THR A 145 11.43 -13.49 2.62
N ALA A 146 12.12 -14.62 2.48
CA ALA A 146 11.95 -15.50 1.31
C ALA A 146 10.51 -16.00 1.15
N LYS A 147 9.79 -16.25 2.25
CA LYS A 147 8.35 -16.58 2.23
C LYS A 147 7.49 -15.35 1.93
N ALA A 148 7.82 -14.19 2.49
CA ALA A 148 7.09 -12.93 2.36
C ALA A 148 7.12 -12.36 0.92
N VAL A 149 8.21 -12.57 0.19
CA VAL A 149 8.36 -12.13 -1.21
C VAL A 149 7.56 -13.01 -2.20
N ARG A 150 7.10 -14.20 -1.78
CA ARG A 150 6.31 -15.08 -2.66
C ARG A 150 5.02 -14.41 -3.09
N LEU A 151 4.82 -14.31 -4.42
CA LEU A 151 3.65 -13.68 -5.01
C LEU A 151 2.32 -14.21 -4.44
N ARG A 152 2.22 -15.53 -4.23
CA ARG A 152 1.03 -16.16 -3.64
C ARG A 152 0.73 -15.68 -2.22
N ARG A 153 1.76 -15.54 -1.36
CA ARG A 153 1.58 -15.06 0.03
C ARG A 153 1.15 -13.60 0.03
N ARG A 154 1.76 -12.79 -0.84
CA ARG A 154 1.40 -11.38 -1.00
C ARG A 154 -0.04 -11.20 -1.48
N LEU A 155 -0.44 -11.91 -2.54
CA LEU A 155 -1.81 -11.89 -3.05
C LEU A 155 -2.83 -12.33 -1.99
N LEU A 156 -2.53 -13.39 -1.23
CA LEU A 156 -3.42 -13.90 -0.19
C LEU A 156 -3.66 -12.85 0.92
N LEU A 157 -2.60 -12.17 1.35
CA LEU A 157 -2.71 -11.12 2.38
C LEU A 157 -3.43 -9.88 1.84
N ASP A 158 -3.15 -9.47 0.60
CA ASP A 158 -3.81 -8.33 -0.03
C ASP A 158 -5.30 -8.59 -0.30
N ALA A 159 -5.67 -9.84 -0.55
CA ALA A 159 -7.04 -10.27 -0.81
C ALA A 159 -7.95 -10.29 0.43
N GLN A 160 -7.42 -10.18 1.65
CA GLN A 160 -8.25 -10.16 2.87
C GLN A 160 -9.29 -9.04 2.83
N SER A 161 -8.90 -7.85 2.35
CA SER A 161 -9.79 -6.70 2.17
C SER A 161 -10.92 -6.96 1.17
N ALA A 162 -10.78 -7.94 0.30
CA ALA A 162 -11.77 -8.25 -0.73
C ALA A 162 -13.03 -8.96 -0.17
N VAL A 163 -13.07 -9.27 1.12
CA VAL A 163 -14.30 -9.72 1.81
C VAL A 163 -15.46 -8.71 1.68
N ALA A 164 -15.16 -7.43 1.48
CA ALA A 164 -16.16 -6.39 1.25
C ALA A 164 -16.66 -6.31 -0.21
N ALA A 165 -16.02 -7.00 -1.16
CA ALA A 165 -16.36 -6.93 -2.58
C ALA A 165 -17.80 -7.36 -2.91
N PRO A 166 -18.37 -8.44 -2.30
CA PRO A 166 -19.78 -8.80 -2.53
C PRO A 166 -20.74 -7.70 -2.11
N ILE A 167 -20.46 -7.01 -0.98
CA ILE A 167 -21.31 -5.93 -0.47
C ILE A 167 -21.28 -4.75 -1.44
N ALA A 168 -20.11 -4.37 -1.93
CA ALA A 168 -19.97 -3.33 -2.95
C ALA A 168 -20.69 -3.69 -4.26
N ALA A 169 -20.64 -4.97 -4.67
CA ALA A 169 -21.33 -5.44 -5.87
C ALA A 169 -22.86 -5.40 -5.73
N LEU A 170 -23.39 -5.82 -4.58
CA LEU A 170 -24.82 -5.73 -4.29
C LEU A 170 -25.30 -4.28 -4.30
N LEU A 171 -24.54 -3.37 -3.70
CA LEU A 171 -24.86 -1.94 -3.73
C LEU A 171 -24.87 -1.38 -5.15
N TRP A 172 -23.88 -1.73 -5.96
CA TRP A 172 -23.81 -1.29 -7.36
C TRP A 172 -25.05 -1.70 -8.13
N ILE A 173 -25.44 -2.98 -8.04
CA ILE A 173 -26.61 -3.48 -8.76
C ILE A 173 -27.90 -2.87 -8.24
N TYR A 174 -28.01 -2.69 -6.93
CA TYR A 174 -29.18 -2.05 -6.35
C TYR A 174 -29.40 -0.65 -6.94
N LEU A 175 -28.31 0.09 -7.21
CA LEU A 175 -28.36 1.41 -7.84
C LEU A 175 -28.59 1.35 -9.36
N ASP A 176 -27.96 0.40 -10.04
CA ASP A 176 -28.00 0.26 -11.51
C ASP A 176 -29.26 -0.47 -12.01
N GLY A 177 -29.99 -1.18 -11.14
CA GLY A 177 -31.10 -2.06 -11.51
C GLY A 177 -30.64 -3.31 -12.30
N GLY A 178 -29.38 -3.70 -12.16
CA GLY A 178 -28.74 -4.76 -12.94
C GLY A 178 -29.13 -6.20 -12.55
N GLY A 179 -28.72 -7.16 -13.37
CA GLY A 179 -28.93 -8.60 -13.13
C GLY A 179 -27.69 -9.31 -12.57
N LEU A 180 -27.69 -10.65 -12.63
CA LEU A 180 -26.56 -11.48 -12.19
C LEU A 180 -25.25 -11.20 -12.94
N THR A 181 -25.32 -10.85 -14.24
CA THR A 181 -24.13 -10.48 -15.01
C THR A 181 -23.47 -9.21 -14.46
N THR A 182 -24.28 -8.19 -14.18
CA THR A 182 -23.83 -6.95 -13.51
C THR A 182 -23.23 -7.25 -12.13
N PHE A 183 -23.77 -8.24 -11.40
CA PHE A 183 -23.19 -8.68 -10.12
C PHE A 183 -21.77 -9.17 -10.26
N PHE A 184 -21.54 -10.14 -11.14
CA PHE A 184 -20.20 -10.71 -11.30
C PHE A 184 -19.21 -9.67 -11.83
N ALA A 185 -19.66 -8.76 -12.69
CA ALA A 185 -18.86 -7.63 -13.14
C ALA A 185 -18.45 -6.72 -11.96
N ALA A 186 -19.43 -6.21 -11.22
CA ALA A 186 -19.18 -5.32 -10.08
C ALA A 186 -18.35 -6.02 -8.98
N PHE A 187 -18.62 -7.29 -8.70
CA PHE A 187 -17.87 -8.10 -7.74
C PHE A 187 -16.41 -8.24 -8.13
N THR A 188 -16.11 -8.63 -9.37
CA THR A 188 -14.73 -8.82 -9.82
C THR A 188 -13.96 -7.50 -9.85
N VAL A 189 -14.59 -6.40 -10.28
CA VAL A 189 -14.01 -5.05 -10.21
C VAL A 189 -13.72 -4.65 -8.76
N ALA A 190 -14.66 -4.80 -7.83
CA ALA A 190 -14.48 -4.48 -6.41
C ALA A 190 -13.42 -5.36 -5.73
N PHE A 191 -13.36 -6.65 -6.10
CA PHE A 191 -12.36 -7.60 -5.61
C PHE A 191 -10.95 -7.21 -6.07
N GLY A 192 -10.78 -6.97 -7.38
CA GLY A 192 -9.52 -6.50 -7.95
C GLY A 192 -9.07 -5.15 -7.38
N GLY A 193 -10.03 -4.23 -7.19
CA GLY A 193 -9.80 -2.92 -6.56
C GLY A 193 -9.32 -3.05 -5.11
N SER A 194 -9.87 -3.99 -4.34
CA SER A 194 -9.48 -4.22 -2.95
C SER A 194 -8.06 -4.76 -2.82
N ILE A 195 -7.69 -5.73 -3.67
CA ILE A 195 -6.30 -6.23 -3.75
C ILE A 195 -5.35 -5.12 -4.17
N TRP A 196 -5.72 -4.36 -5.21
CA TRP A 196 -4.92 -3.23 -5.69
C TRP A 196 -4.70 -2.18 -4.59
N LEU A 197 -5.75 -1.84 -3.83
CA LEU A 197 -5.69 -0.82 -2.79
C LEU A 197 -4.76 -1.23 -1.63
N SER A 198 -4.83 -2.48 -1.19
CA SER A 198 -3.90 -3.04 -0.20
C SER A 198 -2.45 -2.94 -0.70
N ALA A 199 -2.20 -3.39 -1.94
CA ALA A 199 -0.86 -3.44 -2.52
C ALA A 199 -0.25 -2.05 -2.77
N ILE A 200 -0.99 -1.13 -3.40
CA ILE A 200 -0.54 0.23 -3.67
C ILE A 200 -0.43 1.05 -2.37
N GLY A 201 -1.13 0.63 -1.32
CA GLY A 201 -1.06 1.19 0.03
C GLY A 201 0.26 0.89 0.77
N GLY A 202 1.08 -0.04 0.27
CA GLY A 202 2.31 -0.46 0.93
C GLY A 202 2.12 -1.60 1.93
N SER A 203 1.26 -2.58 1.59
CA SER A 203 1.07 -3.81 2.36
C SER A 203 2.40 -4.48 2.73
N ASP A 204 2.52 -4.92 3.98
CA ASP A 204 3.67 -5.68 4.49
C ASP A 204 3.31 -7.17 4.65
N PRO A 205 3.95 -8.07 3.88
CA PRO A 205 3.65 -9.51 3.90
C PRO A 205 4.38 -10.32 4.98
N THR A 206 5.14 -9.68 5.88
CA THR A 206 5.94 -10.39 6.88
C THR A 206 5.11 -11.02 7.99
#